data_AF-A0A972KV30-F1
#
_entry.id   AF-A0A972KV30-F1
#
_cell.length_a   1.000
_cell.length_b   1.000
_cell.length_c   1.000
_cell.angle_alpha   90.00
_cell.angle_beta   90.00
_cell.angle_gamma   90.00
#
_symmetry.space_group_name_H-M   'P 1'
#
loop_
_entity.id
_entity.type
_entity.pdbx_description
1 polymer ?
#
loop_
_entity_poly.entity_id
_entity_poly.type
_entity_poly.pdbx_seq_one_letter_code
_entity_poly.pdbx_strand_id
1 'polypeptide(L)'
;MANYEVELKGKLISVTVSEAAQRRLRKMTIPLLVEVELYFSCLIKKICYFRETEDVENCARVMDGLFIHFRASMTRKCSIIAFDKSRTADFPIVNPKPYIPKWANIDYVGNEWVGEFGYAE
;
A
#
# COMPACT_ATOMS: atom_id res chain seq x y z
N MET A 1 -10.43 2.35 -16.41
CA MET A 1 -9.73 2.54 -15.11
C MET A 1 -10.29 3.77 -14.41
N ALA A 2 -10.40 3.76 -13.08
CA ALA A 2 -10.85 4.93 -12.31
C ALA A 2 -9.67 5.50 -11.50
N ASN A 3 -9.58 6.83 -11.39
CA ASN A 3 -8.57 7.52 -10.59
C ASN A 3 -9.22 8.22 -9.40
N TYR A 4 -8.58 8.12 -8.24
CA TYR A 4 -9.01 8.70 -6.98
C TYR A 4 -7.87 9.50 -6.36
N GLU A 5 -8.17 10.62 -5.74
CA GLU A 5 -7.20 11.36 -4.93
C GLU A 5 -7.45 11.09 -3.45
N VAL A 6 -6.40 10.69 -2.74
CA VAL A 6 -6.48 10.41 -1.30
C VAL A 6 -5.34 11.05 -0.55
N GLU A 7 -5.61 11.51 0.67
CA GLU A 7 -4.57 12.06 1.54
C GLU A 7 -3.94 10.97 2.40
N LEU A 8 -2.62 10.83 2.34
CA LEU A 8 -1.83 10.00 3.25
C LEU A 8 -0.81 10.86 3.99
N LYS A 9 -0.93 10.90 5.33
CA LYS A 9 -0.02 11.64 6.23
C LYS A 9 0.23 13.09 5.77
N GLY A 10 -0.82 13.79 5.31
CA GLY A 10 -0.75 15.17 4.84
C GLY A 10 -0.17 15.36 3.44
N LYS A 11 -0.19 14.33 2.59
CA LYS A 11 0.19 14.40 1.17
C LYS A 11 -0.89 13.74 0.31
N LEU A 12 -1.32 14.44 -0.73
CA LEU A 12 -2.24 13.91 -1.73
C LEU A 12 -1.52 12.91 -2.65
N ILE A 13 -2.15 11.77 -2.90
CA ILE A 13 -1.68 10.75 -3.83
C ILE A 13 -2.78 10.35 -4.81
N SER A 14 -2.38 9.98 -6.02
CA SER A 14 -3.28 9.43 -7.05
C SER A 14 -3.37 7.92 -6.91
N VAL A 15 -4.58 7.37 -6.84
CA VAL A 15 -4.81 5.92 -6.78
C VAL A 15 -5.63 5.49 -7.98
N THR A 16 -5.01 4.71 -8.86
CA THR A 16 -5.70 4.13 -10.02
C THR A 16 -6.20 2.74 -9.67
N VAL A 17 -7.49 2.50 -9.89
CA VAL A 17 -8.12 1.19 -9.69
C VAL A 17 -8.58 0.64 -11.03
N SER A 18 -8.07 -0.52 -11.41
CA SER A 18 -8.46 -1.20 -12.65
C SER A 18 -9.94 -1.57 -12.65
N GLU A 19 -10.50 -1.84 -13.84
CA GLU A 19 -11.88 -2.31 -13.92
C GLU A 19 -12.06 -3.71 -13.33
N ALA A 20 -11.04 -4.57 -13.42
CA ALA A 20 -11.07 -5.90 -12.83
C ALA A 20 -11.10 -5.81 -11.30
N ALA A 21 -10.27 -4.95 -10.72
CA ALA A 21 -10.26 -4.65 -9.29
C ALA A 21 -11.62 -4.10 -8.83
N GLN A 22 -12.18 -3.11 -9.53
CA GLN A 22 -13.49 -2.56 -9.21
C GLN A 22 -14.61 -3.62 -9.26
N ARG A 23 -14.59 -4.50 -10.26
CA ARG A 23 -15.55 -5.62 -10.36
C ARG A 23 -15.42 -6.59 -9.19
N ARG A 24 -14.19 -6.87 -8.76
CA ARG A 24 -13.93 -7.76 -7.62
C ARG A 24 -14.39 -7.13 -6.30
N LEU A 25 -14.08 -5.85 -6.07
CA LEU A 25 -14.47 -5.09 -4.87
C LEU A 25 -15.98 -5.05 -4.68
N ARG A 26 -16.76 -4.83 -5.75
CA ARG A 26 -18.24 -4.82 -5.67
C ARG A 26 -18.85 -6.16 -5.24
N LYS A 27 -18.10 -7.26 -5.31
CA LYS A 27 -18.53 -8.59 -4.88
C LYS A 27 -18.00 -8.95 -3.48
N MET A 28 -17.17 -8.10 -2.89
CA MET A 28 -16.62 -8.32 -1.55
C MET A 28 -17.59 -7.81 -0.49
N THR A 29 -17.67 -8.53 0.62
CA THR A 29 -18.42 -8.13 1.82
C THR A 29 -17.50 -7.51 2.87
N ILE A 30 -16.25 -7.96 2.92
CA ILE A 30 -15.21 -7.43 3.82
C ILE A 30 -14.40 -6.38 3.04
N PRO A 31 -14.10 -5.20 3.61
CA PRO A 31 -13.25 -4.22 2.96
C PRO A 31 -11.86 -4.76 2.64
N LEU A 32 -11.27 -4.26 1.56
CA LEU A 32 -9.89 -4.50 1.20
C LEU A 32 -9.01 -3.35 1.69
N LEU A 33 -8.00 -3.67 2.48
CA LEU A 33 -6.90 -2.76 2.81
C LEU A 33 -5.68 -3.06 1.93
N VAL A 34 -5.16 -2.01 1.31
CA VAL A 34 -3.88 -2.01 0.60
C VAL A 34 -2.84 -1.31 1.46
N GLU A 35 -1.85 -2.04 1.95
CA GLU A 35 -0.69 -1.44 2.62
C GLU A 35 0.42 -1.25 1.60
N VAL A 36 0.76 0.01 1.30
CA VAL A 36 1.95 0.36 0.50
C VAL A 36 3.14 0.52 1.44
N GLU A 37 4.04 -0.45 1.40
CA GLU A 37 5.21 -0.53 2.26
C GLU A 37 6.48 -0.14 1.52
N LEU A 38 7.13 0.93 2.00
CA LEU A 38 8.50 1.25 1.63
C LEU A 38 9.45 0.59 2.63
N TYR A 39 10.06 -0.51 2.21
CA TYR A 39 10.94 -1.30 3.06
C TYR A 39 12.41 -0.98 2.80
N PHE A 40 13.06 -0.44 3.83
CA PHE A 40 14.48 -0.14 3.84
C PHE A 40 15.27 -1.37 4.29
N SER A 41 15.97 -2.01 3.36
CA SER A 41 16.95 -3.06 3.65
C SER A 41 18.30 -2.67 3.03
N CYS A 42 19.16 -3.62 2.67
CA CYS A 42 20.37 -3.32 1.89
C CYS A 42 19.99 -2.72 0.52
N LEU A 43 18.78 -3.02 0.04
CA LEU A 43 18.12 -2.38 -1.09
C LEU A 43 16.74 -1.85 -0.65
N ILE A 44 16.25 -0.80 -1.31
CA ILE A 44 14.88 -0.32 -1.11
C ILE A 44 13.92 -1.25 -1.86
N LYS A 45 12.90 -1.74 -1.17
CA LYS A 45 11.80 -2.50 -1.78
C LYS A 45 10.50 -1.72 -1.65
N LYS A 46 9.67 -1.83 -2.69
CA LYS A 46 8.29 -1.35 -2.72
C LYS A 46 7.38 -2.55 -2.72
N ILE A 47 6.49 -2.64 -1.75
CA ILE A 47 5.63 -3.81 -1.59
C ILE A 47 4.20 -3.34 -1.37
N CYS A 48 3.24 -3.95 -2.08
CA CYS A 48 1.82 -3.79 -1.82
C CYS A 48 1.32 -5.06 -1.12
N TYR A 49 0.84 -4.93 0.11
CA TYR A 49 0.12 -6.00 0.79
C TYR A 49 -1.37 -5.78 0.67
N PHE A 50 -2.10 -6.87 0.47
CA PHE A 50 -3.55 -6.88 0.34
C PHE A 50 -4.12 -7.72 1.48
N ARG A 51 -5.04 -7.14 2.26
CA ARG A 51 -5.69 -7.80 3.39
C ARG A 51 -7.17 -7.48 3.39
N GLU A 52 -8.00 -8.51 3.47
CA GLU A 52 -9.42 -8.35 3.79
C GLU A 52 -9.54 -8.09 5.29
N THR A 53 -10.05 -6.94 5.70
CA THR A 53 -10.13 -6.54 7.11
C THR A 53 -11.19 -5.47 7.34
N GLU A 54 -11.85 -5.52 8.50
CA GLU A 54 -12.70 -4.44 9.00
C GLU A 54 -11.90 -3.42 9.82
N ASP A 55 -10.71 -3.80 10.28
CA ASP A 55 -9.76 -2.90 10.95
C ASP A 55 -9.10 -1.98 9.92
N VAL A 56 -9.78 -0.87 9.65
CA VAL A 56 -9.35 0.20 8.74
C VAL A 56 -9.16 1.52 9.50
N GLU A 57 -8.95 1.45 10.81
CA GLU A 57 -8.65 2.62 11.62
C GLU A 57 -7.37 3.29 11.11
N ASN A 58 -7.35 4.62 11.01
CA ASN A 58 -6.22 5.40 10.49
C ASN A 58 -5.80 5.05 9.04
N CYS A 59 -6.68 4.44 8.24
CA CYS A 59 -6.48 4.19 6.82
C CYS A 59 -7.25 5.20 5.97
N ALA A 60 -6.69 5.59 4.82
CA ALA A 60 -7.39 6.48 3.89
C ALA A 60 -8.35 5.67 3.01
N ARG A 61 -9.59 6.13 2.89
CA ARG A 61 -10.58 5.53 1.99
C ARG A 61 -10.29 5.97 0.56
N VAL A 62 -10.16 5.00 -0.36
CA VAL A 62 -10.00 5.25 -1.80
C VAL A 62 -11.36 5.27 -2.48
N MET A 63 -12.17 4.25 -2.20
CA MET A 63 -13.55 4.13 -2.66
C MET A 63 -14.30 3.19 -1.71
N ASP A 64 -15.57 2.93 -1.96
CA ASP A 64 -16.37 1.97 -1.20
C ASP A 64 -15.70 0.58 -1.20
N GLY A 65 -15.45 0.06 0.00
CA GLY A 65 -14.80 -1.24 0.19
C GLY A 65 -13.29 -1.27 -0.06
N LEU A 66 -12.63 -0.13 -0.33
CA LEU A 66 -11.19 -0.06 -0.58
C LEU A 66 -10.52 1.04 0.25
N PHE A 67 -9.53 0.62 1.04
CA PHE A 67 -8.71 1.48 1.88
C PHE A 67 -7.22 1.33 1.53
N ILE A 68 -6.45 2.38 1.78
CA ILE A 68 -5.00 2.40 1.60
C ILE A 68 -4.30 2.94 2.83
N HIS A 69 -3.16 2.34 3.17
CA HIS A 69 -2.30 2.77 4.26
C HIS A 69 -0.84 2.79 3.82
N PHE A 70 -0.07 3.77 4.30
CA PHE A 70 1.37 3.86 4.05
C PHE A 70 2.18 3.49 5.30
N ARG A 71 3.09 2.54 5.12
CA ARG A 71 4.07 2.14 6.12
C ARG A 71 5.48 2.24 5.57
N ALA A 72 6.41 2.64 6.43
CA ALA A 72 7.83 2.47 6.17
C ALA A 72 8.45 1.61 7.27
N SER A 73 9.25 0.64 6.87
CA SER A 73 9.82 -0.37 7.76
C SER A 73 11.31 -0.55 7.45
N MET A 74 12.07 -1.05 8.41
CA MET A 74 13.49 -1.36 8.24
C MET A 74 13.85 -2.66 8.96
N THR A 75 14.89 -3.36 8.50
CA THR A 75 15.47 -4.47 9.27
C THR A 75 16.37 -3.97 10.39
N ARG A 76 16.38 -4.70 11.51
CA ARG A 76 17.35 -4.46 12.60
C ARG A 76 18.78 -4.86 12.22
N LYS A 77 18.95 -5.80 11.28
CA LYS A 77 20.25 -6.24 10.72
C LYS A 77 20.07 -6.53 9.23
N CYS A 78 21.01 -6.06 8.40
CA CYS A 78 20.99 -6.28 6.95
C CYS A 78 21.40 -7.73 6.64
N SER A 79 20.47 -8.60 6.23
CA SER A 79 20.80 -9.85 5.54
C SER A 79 20.17 -9.84 4.16
N ILE A 80 20.97 -10.12 3.13
CA ILE A 80 20.51 -10.23 1.73
C ILE A 80 19.61 -11.47 1.54
N ILE A 81 19.66 -12.41 2.49
CA ILE A 81 18.92 -13.67 2.46
C ILE A 81 17.54 -13.46 3.11
N ALA A 82 16.49 -13.66 2.29
CA ALA A 82 15.05 -13.76 2.58
C ALA A 82 14.40 -12.64 3.42
N PHE A 83 13.28 -12.10 2.91
CA PHE A 83 12.42 -11.18 3.66
C PHE A 83 11.67 -11.94 4.76
N ASP A 84 11.84 -11.53 6.02
CA ASP A 84 11.12 -12.07 7.18
C ASP A 84 10.46 -10.91 7.95
N LYS A 85 9.12 -10.82 7.84
CA LYS A 85 8.33 -9.74 8.46
C LYS A 85 8.49 -9.72 9.99
N SER A 86 8.75 -10.86 10.63
CA SER A 86 8.94 -10.95 12.09
C SER A 86 10.20 -10.23 12.59
N ARG A 87 11.13 -9.90 11.68
CA ARG A 87 12.40 -9.23 11.98
C ARG A 87 12.42 -7.74 11.61
N THR A 88 11.26 -7.21 11.21
CA THR A 88 11.11 -5.80 10.85
C THR A 88 10.63 -5.00 12.06
N ALA A 89 11.11 -3.76 12.15
CA ALA A 89 10.56 -2.78 13.07
C ALA A 89 10.06 -1.59 12.26
N ASP A 90 9.06 -0.89 12.80
CA ASP A 90 8.67 0.39 12.25
C ASP A 90 9.86 1.34 12.32
N PHE A 91 10.14 1.96 11.19
CA PHE A 91 11.17 2.98 11.12
C PHE A 91 10.55 4.27 11.67
N PRO A 92 11.03 4.82 12.81
CA PRO A 92 10.48 6.05 13.35
C PRO A 92 10.85 7.19 12.41
N ILE A 93 9.99 7.45 11.42
CA ILE A 93 10.19 8.55 10.50
C ILE A 93 9.77 9.85 11.19
N VAL A 94 10.74 10.72 11.47
CA VAL A 94 10.52 12.07 12.02
C VAL A 94 9.70 12.95 11.06
N ASN A 95 9.90 12.81 9.74
CA ASN A 95 9.12 13.47 8.70
C ASN A 95 8.65 12.47 7.62
N PRO A 96 7.42 11.93 7.69
CA PRO A 96 6.95 10.88 6.78
C PRO A 96 6.69 11.36 5.35
N LYS A 97 6.42 12.66 5.16
CA LYS A 97 5.98 13.26 3.89
C LYS A 97 6.87 12.94 2.67
N PRO A 98 8.21 12.95 2.75
CA PRO A 98 9.08 12.64 1.61
C PRO A 98 8.95 11.19 1.13
N TYR A 99 8.53 10.28 2.01
CA TYR A 99 8.43 8.84 1.73
C TYR A 99 7.03 8.42 1.30
N ILE A 100 6.04 9.31 1.38
CA ILE A 100 4.72 9.02 0.83
C ILE A 100 4.84 8.97 -0.70
N PRO A 101 4.31 7.92 -1.37
CA PRO A 101 4.32 7.84 -2.83
C PRO A 101 3.59 9.03 -3.47
N LYS A 102 3.75 9.20 -4.78
CA LYS A 102 2.90 10.11 -5.58
C LYS A 102 1.67 9.39 -6.13
N TRP A 103 1.82 8.11 -6.47
CA TRP A 103 0.74 7.32 -7.05
C TRP A 103 0.79 5.86 -6.61
N ALA A 104 -0.35 5.18 -6.68
CA ALA A 104 -0.50 3.74 -6.53
C ALA A 104 -1.47 3.17 -7.57
N ASN A 105 -1.14 2.00 -8.13
CA ASN A 105 -2.01 1.25 -9.04
C ASN A 105 -2.48 -0.02 -8.36
N ILE A 106 -3.77 -0.32 -8.44
CA ILE A 106 -4.41 -1.49 -7.86
C ILE A 106 -5.16 -2.24 -8.96
N ASP A 107 -4.84 -3.52 -9.12
CA ASP A 107 -5.44 -4.41 -10.12
C ASP A 107 -5.75 -5.79 -9.52
N TYR A 108 -6.54 -6.58 -10.26
CA TYR A 108 -6.92 -7.93 -9.92
C TYR A 108 -6.78 -8.82 -11.15
N VAL A 109 -5.74 -9.65 -11.17
CA VAL A 109 -5.33 -10.47 -12.33
C VAL A 109 -5.07 -11.89 -11.85
N GLY A 110 -5.54 -12.89 -12.61
CA GLY A 110 -5.27 -14.30 -12.27
C GLY A 110 -5.85 -14.74 -10.92
N ASN A 111 -6.95 -14.13 -10.48
CA ASN A 111 -7.55 -14.30 -9.14
C ASN A 111 -6.71 -13.75 -7.97
N GLU A 112 -5.68 -12.96 -8.25
CA GLU A 112 -4.82 -12.35 -7.24
C GLU A 112 -4.87 -10.82 -7.30
N TRP A 113 -4.74 -10.20 -6.12
CA TRP A 113 -4.54 -8.76 -6.01
C TRP A 113 -3.11 -8.43 -6.35
N VAL A 114 -2.93 -7.45 -7.23
CA VAL A 114 -1.61 -6.94 -7.60
C VAL A 114 -1.63 -5.43 -7.51
N GLY A 115 -0.48 -4.85 -7.16
CA GLY A 115 -0.35 -3.42 -7.13
C GLY A 115 1.09 -2.99 -7.06
N GLU A 116 1.27 -1.71 -7.35
CA GLU A 116 2.55 -1.05 -7.39
C GLU A 116 2.37 0.42 -7.02
N PHE A 117 3.47 1.08 -6.66
CA PHE A 117 3.45 2.50 -6.34
C PHE A 117 4.77 3.18 -6.73
N GLY A 118 4.70 4.49 -6.91
CA GLY A 118 5.81 5.27 -7.43
C GLY A 118 5.98 6.65 -6.80
N TYR A 119 7.09 7.28 -7.17
CA TYR A 119 7.52 8.59 -6.69
C TYR A 119 7.82 9.57 -7.83
N ALA A 120 8.17 9.05 -9.00
CA ALA A 120 8.21 9.78 -10.25
C ALA A 120 6.83 9.71 -10.91
N GLU A 121 6.51 10.72 -11.72
CA GLU A 121 5.32 10.73 -12.58
C GLU A 121 5.44 9.73 -13.72
#